data_AF-A0AAD5ZMW9-F1
#
_entry.id   AF-A0AAD5ZMW9-F1
#
_cell.length_a   1.000
_cell.length_b   1.000
_cell.length_c   1.000
_cell.angle_alpha   90.00
_cell.angle_beta   90.00
_cell.angle_gamma   90.00
#
_symmetry.space_group_name_H-M   'P 1'
#
loop_
_entity.id
_entity.type
_entity.pdbx_description
1 polymer ?
#
loop_
_entity_poly.entity_id
_entity_poly.type
_entity_poly.pdbx_seq_one_letter_code
_entity_poly.pdbx_strand_id
1 'polypeptide(L)'
;MMVLEIVGGRKNANPIVESSSKDYFPHWIYECVAQGSDIQTWDVTVETKGIVRKMAIVGLWCIQILPENRPSMSVVVEMLEKSLDELEMPPKPVLSSPQHSMILSLNSSSG
;
A
#
# COMPACT_ATOMS: atom_id res chain seq x y z
N MET A 1 -10.44 -0.58 0.77
CA MET A 1 -9.47 -1.46 0.11
C MET A 1 -10.06 -1.90 -1.23
N MET A 2 -10.07 -1.04 -2.25
CA MET A 2 -10.57 -1.40 -3.61
C MET A 2 -9.46 -1.17 -4.65
N VAL A 3 -8.79 -0.02 -4.57
CA VAL A 3 -7.66 0.33 -5.47
C VAL A 3 -6.53 -0.69 -5.38
N LEU A 4 -6.13 -1.11 -4.18
CA LEU A 4 -5.07 -2.12 -4.02
C LEU A 4 -5.49 -3.52 -4.48
N GLU A 5 -6.78 -3.84 -4.54
CA GLU A 5 -7.26 -5.11 -5.09
C GLU A 5 -7.15 -5.13 -6.61
N ILE A 6 -7.46 -4.00 -7.25
CA ILE A 6 -7.31 -3.79 -8.70
C ILE A 6 -5.83 -3.82 -9.07
N VAL A 7 -4.98 -3.13 -8.30
CA VAL A 7 -3.52 -3.17 -8.47
C VAL A 7 -3.01 -4.59 -8.22
N GLY A 8 -3.47 -5.27 -7.16
CA GLY A 8 -3.04 -6.60 -6.74
C GLY A 8 -3.24 -7.74 -7.71
N GLY A 9 -4.25 -7.67 -8.57
CA GLY A 9 -4.74 -8.83 -9.33
C GLY A 9 -5.28 -9.97 -8.44
N ARG A 10 -5.43 -9.74 -7.13
CA ARG A 10 -5.91 -10.72 -6.14
C ARG A 10 -7.21 -10.21 -5.55
N LYS A 11 -8.33 -10.93 -5.79
CA LYS A 11 -9.55 -10.77 -4.97
C LYS A 11 -9.24 -11.31 -3.57
N ASN A 12 -9.75 -10.66 -2.51
CA ASN A 12 -9.58 -11.06 -1.11
C ASN A 12 -9.73 -12.59 -0.92
N ALA A 13 -8.63 -13.33 -0.96
CA ALA A 13 -8.58 -14.65 -0.39
C ALA A 13 -8.57 -14.43 1.12
N ASN A 14 -9.46 -15.12 1.83
CA ASN A 14 -9.62 -15.03 3.28
C ASN A 14 -8.26 -14.89 3.97
N PRO A 15 -8.12 -13.98 4.97
CA PRO A 15 -6.85 -13.74 5.68
C PRO A 15 -6.32 -14.95 6.47
N ILE A 16 -7.00 -16.10 6.39
CA ILE A 16 -6.72 -17.33 7.12
C ILE A 16 -6.02 -18.39 6.24
N VAL A 17 -6.05 -18.27 4.91
CA VAL A 17 -5.56 -19.33 4.02
C VAL A 17 -4.67 -18.74 2.93
N GLU A 18 -3.36 -18.67 3.21
CA GLU A 18 -2.33 -19.37 2.40
C GLU A 18 -0.91 -19.07 2.89
N SER A 19 -0.42 -20.05 3.62
CA SER A 19 0.97 -20.22 4.03
C SER A 19 1.84 -20.61 2.84
N SER A 20 2.51 -19.65 2.18
CA SER A 20 3.81 -19.90 1.52
C SER A 20 4.68 -18.67 1.21
N SER A 21 4.22 -17.41 1.29
CA SER A 21 5.10 -16.26 1.57
C SER A 21 4.33 -15.14 2.28
N LYS A 22 4.66 -14.92 3.56
CA LYS A 22 3.84 -14.22 4.56
C LYS A 22 4.06 -12.69 4.61
N ASP A 23 4.18 -12.02 3.47
CA ASP A 23 4.22 -10.56 3.50
C ASP A 23 2.81 -10.00 3.43
N TYR A 24 2.42 -9.25 4.48
CA TYR A 24 1.18 -8.48 4.52
C TYR A 24 1.02 -7.73 3.20
N PHE A 25 -0.11 -7.91 2.52
CA PHE A 25 -0.25 -7.49 1.13
C PHE A 25 0.11 -6.01 0.87
N PRO A 26 -0.28 -5.03 1.70
CA PRO A 26 0.24 -3.67 1.62
C PRO A 26 1.75 -3.51 1.81
N HIS A 27 2.36 -4.28 2.70
CA HIS A 27 3.81 -4.28 2.90
C HIS A 27 4.53 -4.81 1.65
N TRP A 28 4.01 -5.89 1.06
CA TRP A 28 4.55 -6.43 -0.19
C TRP A 28 4.47 -5.40 -1.34
N ILE A 29 3.31 -4.75 -1.54
CA ILE A 29 3.18 -3.68 -2.55
C ILE A 29 4.16 -2.54 -2.28
N TYR A 30 4.31 -2.13 -1.02
CA TYR A 30 5.24 -1.07 -0.65
C TYR A 30 6.67 -1.39 -1.08
N GLU A 31 7.16 -2.60 -0.76
CA GLU A 31 8.50 -3.03 -1.12
C GLU A 31 8.69 -3.11 -2.65
N CYS A 32 7.70 -3.63 -3.40
CA CYS A 32 7.74 -3.65 -4.86
C CYS A 32 7.86 -2.24 -5.47
N VAL A 33 7.08 -1.29 -4.96
CA VAL A 33 7.07 0.09 -5.48
C VAL A 33 8.33 0.86 -5.08
N ALA A 34 8.83 0.64 -3.85
CA ALA A 34 9.99 1.35 -3.29
C ALA A 34 11.32 0.83 -3.86
N GLN A 35 11.48 -0.48 -4.03
CA GLN A 35 12.70 -1.08 -4.56
C GLN A 35 12.81 -0.96 -6.09
N GLY A 36 11.74 -0.50 -6.76
CA GLY A 36 11.66 -0.50 -8.22
C GLY A 36 11.71 -1.90 -8.83
N SER A 37 11.59 -2.95 -8.00
CA SER A 37 11.67 -4.34 -8.39
C SER A 37 10.33 -4.79 -8.97
N ASP A 38 10.40 -5.30 -10.19
CA ASP A 38 9.35 -5.86 -11.03
C ASP A 38 7.90 -5.77 -10.56
N ILE A 39 7.32 -4.59 -10.80
CA ILE A 39 5.96 -4.54 -11.35
C ILE A 39 5.84 -5.42 -12.62
N GLN A 40 6.94 -5.88 -13.26
CA GLN A 40 6.88 -6.83 -14.37
C GLN A 40 6.22 -8.19 -14.04
N THR A 41 6.05 -8.54 -12.77
CA THR A 41 5.22 -9.71 -12.41
C THR A 41 3.74 -9.47 -12.74
N TRP A 42 3.30 -8.21 -12.80
CA TRP A 42 2.03 -7.85 -13.38
C TRP A 42 2.12 -7.92 -14.90
N ASP A 43 1.30 -8.78 -15.49
CA ASP A 43 1.13 -8.95 -16.93
C ASP A 43 0.50 -7.70 -17.57
N VAL A 44 1.30 -6.64 -17.67
CA VAL A 44 0.86 -5.27 -17.91
C VAL A 44 1.84 -4.56 -18.85
N THR A 45 1.30 -3.83 -19.84
CA THR A 45 2.11 -3.11 -20.84
C THR A 45 2.98 -2.03 -20.21
N VAL A 46 4.05 -1.60 -20.90
CA VAL A 46 5.01 -0.60 -20.38
C VAL A 46 4.31 0.71 -20.00
N GLU A 47 3.34 1.14 -20.79
CA GLU A 47 2.55 2.36 -20.55
C GLU A 47 1.68 2.20 -19.29
N THR A 48 1.14 1.01 -19.10
CA THR A 48 0.22 0.71 -17.99
C THR A 48 0.98 0.50 -16.67
N LYS A 49 2.27 0.13 -16.70
CA LYS A 49 3.13 0.03 -15.51
C LYS A 49 3.21 1.35 -14.72
N GLY A 50 3.27 2.49 -15.42
CA GLY A 50 3.27 3.81 -14.78
C GLY A 50 1.96 4.11 -14.04
N ILE A 51 0.83 3.74 -14.64
CA ILE A 51 -0.50 3.88 -14.03
C ILE A 51 -0.62 2.97 -12.80
N VAL A 52 -0.22 1.70 -12.91
CA VAL A 52 -0.24 0.75 -11.79
C VAL A 52 0.61 1.25 -10.63
N ARG A 53 1.81 1.77 -10.90
CA ARG A 53 2.68 2.34 -9.87
C ARG A 53 2.06 3.55 -9.19
N LYS A 54 1.48 4.47 -9.97
CA LYS A 54 0.75 5.64 -9.45
C LYS A 54 -0.39 5.20 -8.53
N MET A 55 -1.22 4.27 -8.99
CA MET A 55 -2.35 3.74 -8.23
C MET A 55 -1.91 3.03 -6.94
N ALA A 56 -0.77 2.34 -6.97
CA ALA A 56 -0.21 1.70 -5.78
C ALA A 56 0.21 2.74 -4.73
N ILE A 57 0.94 3.79 -5.13
CA ILE A 57 1.37 4.88 -4.23
C ILE A 57 0.16 5.57 -3.59
N VAL A 58 -0.82 5.98 -4.41
CA VAL A 58 -2.06 6.62 -3.92
C VAL A 58 -2.84 5.67 -3.01
N GLY A 59 -2.96 4.40 -3.40
CA GLY A 59 -3.61 3.38 -2.59
C GLY A 59 -2.95 3.19 -1.22
N LEU A 60 -1.61 3.18 -1.17
CA LEU A 60 -0.82 3.06 0.05
C LEU A 60 -0.97 4.28 0.99
N TRP A 61 -1.13 5.50 0.44
CA TRP A 61 -1.50 6.68 1.22
C TRP A 61 -2.90 6.55 1.83
N CYS A 62 -3.87 6.04 1.08
CA CYS A 62 -5.26 5.91 1.54
C CYS A 62 -5.46 4.86 2.64
N ILE A 63 -4.59 3.85 2.73
CA ILE A 63 -4.70 2.76 3.71
C ILE A 63 -3.77 2.92 4.92
N GLN A 64 -3.18 4.11 5.12
CA GLN A 64 -2.36 4.38 6.29
C GLN A 64 -3.09 4.05 7.59
N ILE A 65 -2.38 3.47 8.56
CA ILE A 65 -2.99 3.06 9.83
C ILE A 65 -3.45 4.29 10.61
N LEU A 66 -2.58 5.29 10.68
CA LEU A 66 -2.84 6.58 11.32
C LEU A 66 -3.81 7.40 10.44
N PRO A 67 -5.00 7.76 10.96
CA PRO A 67 -5.99 8.54 10.20
C PRO A 67 -5.46 9.89 9.72
N GLU A 68 -4.60 10.54 10.51
CA GLU A 68 -3.96 11.82 10.19
C GLU A 68 -3.03 11.76 8.98
N ASN A 69 -2.52 10.56 8.65
CA ASN A 69 -1.68 10.35 7.47
C ASN A 69 -2.50 10.03 6.22
N ARG A 70 -3.82 9.85 6.32
CA ARG A 70 -4.66 9.59 5.14
C ARG A 70 -4.98 10.90 4.44
N PRO A 71 -4.72 11.01 3.13
CA PRO A 71 -5.15 12.18 2.38
C PRO A 71 -6.68 12.28 2.34
N SER A 72 -7.19 13.51 2.28
CA SER A 72 -8.61 13.74 1.95
C SER A 72 -8.89 13.33 0.50
N MET A 73 -10.16 13.08 0.16
CA MET A 73 -10.53 12.73 -1.21
C MET A 73 -10.13 13.79 -2.25
N SER A 74 -10.13 15.07 -1.90
CA SER A 74 -9.67 16.13 -2.81
C SER A 74 -8.17 16.01 -3.11
N VAL A 75 -7.36 15.71 -2.10
CA VAL A 75 -5.92 15.45 -2.26
C VAL A 75 -5.69 14.17 -3.06
N VAL A 76 -6.48 13.12 -2.84
CA VAL A 76 -6.40 11.88 -3.63
C VAL A 76 -6.64 12.15 -5.12
N VAL A 77 -7.64 12.98 -5.47
CA VAL A 77 -7.89 13.36 -6.87
C VAL A 77 -6.70 14.13 -7.45
N GLU A 78 -6.19 15.12 -6.70
CA GLU A 78 -4.99 15.88 -7.10
C GLU A 78 -3.78 14.96 -7.34
N MET A 79 -3.55 13.99 -6.47
CA MET A 79 -2.48 13.00 -6.63
C MET A 79 -2.66 12.12 -7.88
N LEU A 80 -3.89 11.80 -8.26
CA LEU A 80 -4.17 11.00 -9.47
C LEU A 80 -3.91 11.80 -10.76
N GLU A 81 -4.15 13.10 -10.72
CA GLU A 81 -3.91 14.03 -11.84
C GLU A 81 -2.42 14.34 -12.04
N LYS A 82 -1.63 14.40 -10.95
CA LYS A 82 -0.17 14.63 -10.99
C LYS A 82 0.60 13.56 -11.76
N SER A 83 1.77 13.91 -12.30
CA SER A 83 2.68 12.92 -12.87
C SER A 83 3.28 12.02 -11.80
N LEU A 84 3.80 10.84 -12.19
CA LEU A 84 4.37 9.89 -11.24
C LEU A 84 5.58 10.47 -10.49
N ASP A 85 6.37 11.32 -11.16
CA ASP A 85 7.59 11.93 -10.61
C ASP A 85 7.28 13.02 -9.55
N GLU A 86 6.04 13.49 -9.49
CA GLU A 86 5.55 14.45 -8.50
C GLU A 86 4.98 13.78 -7.24
N LEU A 87 4.93 12.44 -7.21
CA LEU A 87 4.38 11.70 -6.07
C LEU A 87 5.48 11.20 -5.15
N GLU A 88 5.27 11.42 -3.86
CA GLU A 88 6.13 10.90 -2.81
C GLU A 88 5.63 9.55 -2.29
N MET A 89 6.58 8.69 -1.89
CA MET A 89 6.26 7.42 -1.26
C MET A 89 5.63 7.68 0.12
N PRO A 90 4.50 7.03 0.46
CA PRO A 90 3.91 7.14 1.78
C PRO A 90 4.83 6.60 2.88
N PRO A 91 4.51 6.87 4.16
CA PRO A 91 5.13 6.15 5.26
C PRO A 91 4.98 4.63 5.09
N LYS A 92 6.05 3.88 5.42
CA LYS A 92 6.06 2.43 5.33
C LYS A 92 4.91 1.84 6.18
N PRO A 93 4.07 0.96 5.60
CA PRO A 93 3.02 0.29 6.36
C PRO A 93 3.60 -0.48 7.53
N VAL A 94 3.25 -0.09 8.76
CA VAL A 94 3.61 -0.85 9.96
C VAL A 94 2.78 -2.13 10.00
N LEU A 95 3.46 -3.28 10.07
CA LEU A 95 2.83 -4.60 10.08
C LEU A 95 1.87 -4.72 11.27
N SER A 96 0.57 -4.81 10.99
CA SER A 96 -0.41 -5.26 11.97
C SER A 96 -0.43 -6.79 12.00
N SER A 97 0.68 -7.40 12.44
CA SER A 97 0.56 -8.75 13.02
C SER A 97 -0.16 -8.60 14.36
N PRO A 98 -1.03 -9.55 14.78
CA PRO A 98 -1.65 -9.52 16.11
C PRO A 98 -0.63 -9.29 17.24
N GLN A 99 0.62 -9.74 17.04
CA GLN A 99 1.70 -9.56 18.01
C GLN A 99 2.22 -8.11 18.12
N HIS A 100 2.14 -7.30 17.05
CA HIS A 100 2.64 -5.93 17.04
C HIS A 100 1.59 -4.91 17.50
N SER A 101 0.31 -5.29 17.51
CA SER A 101 -0.76 -4.49 18.12
C SER A 101 -0.49 -4.19 19.60
N MET A 102 0.19 -5.12 20.31
CA MET A 102 0.60 -4.95 21.70
C MET A 102 1.67 -3.85 21.89
N ILE A 103 2.54 -3.62 20.90
CA ILE A 103 3.64 -2.64 21.01
C ILE A 103 3.11 -1.20 20.88
N LEU A 104 2.15 -0.95 19.97
CA LEU A 104 1.54 0.37 19.83
C LEU A 104 0.68 0.75 21.06
N SER A 105 0.02 -0.21 21.70
CA SER A 105 -0.72 0.05 22.95
C SER A 105 0.18 0.37 24.14
N LEU A 106 1.38 -0.22 24.24
CA LEU A 106 2.33 0.04 25.33
C LEU A 106 2.95 1.44 25.26
N ASN A 107 3.20 1.95 24.06
CA ASN A 107 3.70 3.31 23.87
C ASN A 107 2.64 4.40 24.08
N SER A 108 1.35 4.04 24.08
CA SER A 108 0.24 4.97 24.32
C SER A 108 -0.04 5.20 25.82
N SER A 109 0.50 4.34 26.69
CA SER A 109 0.27 4.34 28.14
C SER A 109 1.43 4.93 28.95
N SER A 110 2.44 5.52 28.30
CA SER A 110 3.59 6.15 28.98
C SER A 110 3.66 7.68 28.79
N GLY A 111 2.52 8.33 28.50
CA GLY A 111 2.38 9.79 28.43
C GLY A 111 1.64 10.35 29.63
#